data_AF-A0AA88U9T7-F1
#
_entry.id   AF-A0AA88U9T7-F1
#
_cell.length_a   1.000
_cell.length_b   1.000
_cell.length_c   1.000
_cell.angle_alpha   90.00
_cell.angle_beta   90.00
_cell.angle_gamma   90.00
#
_symmetry.space_group_name_H-M   'P 1'
#
loop_
_entity.id
_entity.type
_entity.pdbx_description
1 polymer ?
#
loop_
_entity_poly.entity_id
_entity_poly.type
_entity_poly.pdbx_seq_one_letter_code
_entity_poly.pdbx_strand_id
1 'polypeptide(L)'
;MMRTDRETRKRDWRDFDHDNDCKRRQRGERHCTRDCSRERDYELERRRCEEEEQKAREEREREKQLEAIKEQYLGRNKPKKRVIVKPSEKMRFAFDWDAAEDTSLDANNFLYQSPCEASLLFGRGFRAGMDRREQKKLAAKNESKVRDEIRKKGGIVEKPEEAKAKRVKEKAADSYDGSDMRMDCHWSKKKLEEMTERDWRIFREDFDISYKRNFRIHPMRSWAESKLSSALLRAVERAGYKTPSPIQMAAIPLGLEQRDIIGLAETGSGKTAAFVLPMLTYISRLPPMSEENKAEGPYAVVLAPARELAQQIEDETVKLARYLDIKVVSIVGGRSIEEQGFNVSQGCDILIATPGRLIDCLERRYTVLNQCNYVVLDEADRMIDLGFDMQVKAVLDAMSSSNLKPENEDEQLDDKKIYRTTYMFSATMSHAIEQLALKYMRNPVEVIIGTAGKPTDLITQKVIMMKESEKVNSLLKFLDEFEEMSVIVFVNNRKSADFLGNFLEKGGYSVTTLHGGKSQEQRESSLQGFRTRKYNVLVATDLAGRGLDIPDVGHVINYDMPRKIEMYTHRIGRTGRAGKTGVAKTFLTLQDTVVFYDLKQMLIKSRSHVPPELDRHEASKFKPGTIPDRPPRYK
;
A
#
# COMPACT_ATOMS: atom_id res chain seq x y z
N MET A 1 -62.91 -60.79 -16.00
CA MET A 1 -63.38 -59.45 -15.57
C MET A 1 -62.15 -58.58 -15.35
N MET A 2 -61.55 -58.16 -16.47
CA MET A 2 -60.52 -57.13 -16.51
C MET A 2 -61.22 -55.78 -16.70
N ARG A 3 -60.56 -54.70 -16.27
CA ARG A 3 -60.92 -53.28 -16.47
C ARG A 3 -61.99 -52.72 -15.52
N THR A 4 -61.56 -52.34 -14.31
CA THR A 4 -62.15 -51.17 -13.60
C THR A 4 -61.28 -50.62 -12.47
N ASP A 5 -60.20 -51.28 -12.03
CA ASP A 5 -59.39 -50.80 -10.89
C ASP A 5 -58.16 -49.95 -11.23
N ARG A 6 -58.02 -49.50 -12.48
CA ARG A 6 -56.88 -48.64 -12.90
C ARG A 6 -57.24 -47.16 -13.08
N GLU A 7 -58.52 -46.79 -12.97
CA GLU A 7 -58.98 -45.41 -13.16
C GLU A 7 -59.23 -44.65 -11.86
N THR A 8 -59.48 -45.33 -10.75
CA THR A 8 -59.69 -44.71 -9.43
C THR A 8 -58.38 -44.22 -8.80
N ARG A 9 -57.25 -44.93 -8.99
CA ARG A 9 -55.94 -44.49 -8.48
C ARG A 9 -55.28 -43.34 -9.27
N LYS A 10 -55.79 -42.94 -10.44
CA LYS A 10 -55.24 -41.84 -11.25
C LYS A 10 -56.00 -40.51 -11.11
N ARG A 11 -57.13 -40.49 -10.40
CA ARG A 11 -57.85 -39.27 -10.03
C ARG A 11 -57.35 -38.70 -8.70
N ASP A 12 -57.12 -39.56 -7.70
CA ASP A 12 -56.64 -39.10 -6.37
C ASP A 12 -55.25 -38.44 -6.39
N TRP A 13 -54.34 -38.84 -7.30
CA TRP A 13 -53.03 -38.19 -7.41
C TRP A 13 -53.06 -36.87 -8.20
N ARG A 14 -54.02 -36.68 -9.11
CA ARG A 14 -54.14 -35.42 -9.87
C ARG A 14 -54.81 -34.33 -9.05
N ASP A 15 -55.75 -34.69 -8.18
CA ASP A 15 -56.42 -33.73 -7.30
C ASP A 15 -55.52 -33.31 -6.13
N PHE A 16 -54.60 -34.18 -5.66
CA PHE A 16 -53.63 -33.84 -4.61
C PHE A 16 -52.50 -32.90 -5.09
N ASP A 17 -52.04 -33.04 -6.34
CA ASP A 17 -51.02 -32.17 -6.92
C ASP A 17 -51.57 -30.80 -7.35
N HIS A 18 -52.83 -30.73 -7.83
CA HIS A 18 -53.45 -29.45 -8.18
C HIS A 18 -53.74 -28.58 -6.95
N ASP A 19 -54.12 -29.20 -5.83
CA ASP A 19 -54.34 -28.49 -4.56
C ASP A 19 -53.03 -28.00 -3.93
N ASN A 20 -51.93 -28.73 -4.06
CA ASN A 20 -50.63 -28.30 -3.55
C ASN A 20 -49.99 -27.19 -4.41
N ASP A 21 -50.16 -27.21 -5.73
CA ASP A 21 -49.69 -26.12 -6.61
C ASP A 21 -50.54 -24.85 -6.48
N CYS A 22 -51.85 -24.97 -6.27
CA CYS A 22 -52.71 -23.83 -5.98
C CYS A 22 -52.41 -23.23 -4.59
N LYS A 23 -52.09 -24.07 -3.59
CA LYS A 23 -51.62 -23.61 -2.27
C LYS A 23 -50.21 -23.01 -2.31
N ARG A 24 -49.31 -23.49 -3.17
CA ARG A 24 -47.98 -22.89 -3.40
C ARG A 24 -48.04 -21.57 -4.16
N ARG A 25 -48.86 -21.45 -5.21
CA ARG A 25 -49.11 -20.18 -5.92
C ARG A 25 -49.80 -19.16 -5.03
N GLN A 26 -50.81 -19.55 -4.25
CA GLN A 26 -51.43 -18.65 -3.26
C GLN A 26 -50.50 -18.29 -2.10
N ARG A 27 -49.53 -19.13 -1.71
CA ARG A 27 -48.50 -18.77 -0.73
C ARG A 27 -47.43 -17.85 -1.32
N GLY A 28 -47.03 -18.04 -2.58
CA GLY A 28 -46.10 -17.17 -3.30
C GLY A 28 -46.68 -15.79 -3.61
N GLU A 29 -47.94 -15.71 -4.05
CA GLU A 29 -48.66 -14.44 -4.22
C GLU A 29 -48.91 -13.74 -2.88
N ARG A 30 -49.24 -14.48 -1.81
CA ARG A 30 -49.35 -13.92 -0.44
C ARG A 30 -48.02 -13.45 0.14
N HIS A 31 -46.89 -14.07 -0.26
CA HIS A 31 -45.55 -13.64 0.16
C HIS A 31 -45.11 -12.40 -0.62
N CYS A 32 -45.30 -12.38 -1.94
CA CYS A 32 -44.98 -11.22 -2.78
C CYS A 32 -45.88 -10.01 -2.48
N THR A 33 -47.15 -10.22 -2.14
CA THR A 33 -48.05 -9.16 -1.66
C THR A 33 -47.75 -8.73 -0.23
N ARG A 34 -47.28 -9.62 0.65
CA ARG A 34 -46.77 -9.25 1.99
C ARG A 34 -45.48 -8.47 1.94
N ASP A 35 -44.56 -8.80 1.02
CA ASP A 35 -43.32 -8.05 0.84
C ASP A 35 -43.61 -6.68 0.20
N CYS A 36 -44.46 -6.59 -0.83
CA CYS A 36 -44.96 -5.30 -1.35
C CYS A 36 -45.77 -4.49 -0.32
N SER A 37 -46.46 -5.13 0.62
CA SER A 37 -47.21 -4.44 1.68
C SER A 37 -46.28 -3.97 2.78
N ARG A 38 -45.27 -4.78 3.15
CA ARG A 38 -44.19 -4.36 4.05
C ARG A 38 -43.35 -3.23 3.48
N GLU A 39 -43.00 -3.28 2.20
CA GLU A 39 -42.29 -2.18 1.53
C GLU A 39 -43.14 -0.91 1.50
N ARG A 40 -44.45 -1.02 1.24
CA ARG A 40 -45.39 0.11 1.34
C ARG A 40 -45.54 0.64 2.76
N ASP A 41 -45.59 -0.25 3.75
CA ASP A 41 -45.68 0.12 5.16
C ASP A 41 -44.39 0.80 5.63
N TYR A 42 -43.22 0.31 5.20
CA TYR A 42 -41.92 0.96 5.41
C TYR A 42 -41.82 2.31 4.71
N GLU A 43 -42.34 2.45 3.48
CA GLU A 43 -42.42 3.74 2.78
C GLU A 43 -43.39 4.71 3.45
N LEU A 44 -44.52 4.23 3.96
CA LEU A 44 -45.49 5.01 4.72
C LEU A 44 -44.92 5.46 6.07
N GLU A 45 -44.24 4.58 6.81
CA GLU A 45 -43.54 4.94 8.04
C GLU A 45 -42.41 5.92 7.77
N ARG A 46 -41.62 5.71 6.70
CA ARG A 46 -40.58 6.65 6.29
C ARG A 46 -41.15 8.01 5.93
N ARG A 47 -42.24 8.07 5.15
CA ARG A 47 -42.93 9.34 4.83
C ARG A 47 -43.48 10.01 6.08
N ARG A 48 -44.07 9.24 7.00
CA ARG A 48 -44.60 9.76 8.25
C ARG A 48 -43.49 10.31 9.16
N CYS A 49 -42.36 9.62 9.21
CA CYS A 49 -41.16 10.07 9.93
C CYS A 49 -40.56 11.32 9.28
N GLU A 50 -40.50 11.38 7.94
CA GLU A 50 -40.07 12.56 7.16
C GLU A 50 -41.02 13.76 7.39
N GLU A 51 -42.35 13.52 7.45
CA GLU A 51 -43.36 14.53 7.76
C GLU A 51 -43.27 15.02 9.22
N GLU A 52 -43.00 14.13 10.17
CA GLU A 52 -42.79 14.48 11.58
C GLU A 52 -41.49 15.28 11.77
N GLU A 53 -40.40 14.90 11.09
CA GLU A 53 -39.16 15.68 11.07
C GLU A 53 -39.34 17.06 10.43
N GLN A 54 -40.11 17.16 9.34
CA GLN A 54 -40.44 18.44 8.72
C GLN A 54 -41.24 19.34 9.67
N LYS A 55 -42.29 18.81 10.31
CA LYS A 55 -43.08 19.56 11.29
C LYS A 55 -42.23 20.03 12.48
N ALA A 56 -41.34 19.18 12.99
CA ALA A 56 -40.44 19.54 14.08
C ALA A 56 -39.41 20.61 13.68
N ARG A 57 -38.92 20.59 12.42
CA ARG A 57 -38.07 21.67 11.88
C ARG A 57 -38.84 22.98 11.75
N GLU A 58 -40.04 22.94 11.18
CA GLU A 58 -40.90 24.11 11.03
C GLU A 58 -41.24 24.75 12.38
N GLU A 59 -41.49 23.94 13.41
CA GLU A 59 -41.76 24.42 14.77
C GLU A 59 -40.54 25.14 15.37
N ARG A 60 -39.34 24.54 15.28
CA ARG A 60 -38.08 25.17 15.72
C ARG A 60 -37.79 26.48 14.97
N GLU A 61 -38.10 26.53 13.68
CA GLU A 61 -37.93 27.75 12.88
C GLU A 61 -38.91 28.85 13.27
N ARG A 62 -40.18 28.50 13.54
CA ARG A 62 -41.17 29.45 14.05
C ARG A 62 -40.77 30.02 15.41
N GLU A 63 -40.23 29.19 16.31
CA GLU A 63 -39.71 29.64 17.60
C GLU A 63 -38.58 30.66 17.43
N LYS A 64 -37.60 30.37 16.57
CA LYS A 64 -36.49 31.29 16.25
C LYS A 64 -36.97 32.59 15.58
N GLN A 65 -37.97 32.53 14.70
CA GLN A 65 -38.57 33.72 14.10
C GLN A 65 -39.27 34.59 15.15
N LEU A 66 -40.03 33.97 16.05
CA LEU A 66 -40.64 34.68 17.18
C LEU A 66 -39.60 35.28 18.12
N GLU A 67 -38.48 34.59 18.34
CA GLU A 67 -37.34 35.10 19.11
C GLU A 67 -36.68 36.30 18.42
N ALA A 68 -36.46 36.25 17.11
CA ALA A 68 -35.94 37.39 16.33
C ALA A 68 -36.88 38.61 16.36
N ILE A 69 -38.20 38.40 16.24
CA ILE A 69 -39.22 39.45 16.37
C ILE A 69 -39.19 40.04 17.79
N LYS A 70 -39.16 39.19 18.82
CA LYS A 70 -39.03 39.64 20.23
C LYS A 70 -37.76 40.46 20.43
N GLU A 71 -36.61 40.02 19.89
CA GLU A 71 -35.36 40.77 19.98
C GLU A 71 -35.43 42.14 19.32
N GLN A 72 -36.10 42.26 18.17
CA GLN A 72 -36.22 43.51 17.42
C GLN A 72 -37.08 44.55 18.15
N TYR A 73 -38.21 44.14 18.75
CA TYR A 73 -39.18 45.07 19.35
C TYR A 73 -39.01 45.26 20.87
N LEU A 74 -38.57 44.25 21.61
CA LEU A 74 -38.38 44.33 23.07
C LEU A 74 -36.95 44.70 23.47
N GLY A 75 -36.02 44.75 22.51
CA GLY A 75 -34.62 45.06 22.72
C GLY A 75 -33.82 43.90 23.32
N ARG A 76 -32.53 43.83 23.00
CA ARG A 76 -31.65 42.77 23.54
C ARG A 76 -31.30 43.05 25.00
N ASN A 77 -31.73 42.17 25.91
CA ASN A 77 -30.96 41.93 27.13
C ASN A 77 -29.71 41.13 26.75
N LYS A 78 -28.68 41.79 26.21
CA LYS A 78 -27.39 41.12 25.92
C LYS A 78 -26.78 40.70 27.26
N PRO A 79 -26.64 39.40 27.60
CA PRO A 79 -25.55 39.04 28.48
C PRO A 79 -24.29 39.46 27.74
N LYS A 80 -23.48 40.33 28.35
CA LYS A 80 -22.13 40.62 27.86
C LYS A 80 -21.38 39.29 27.88
N LYS A 81 -21.38 38.53 26.78
CA LYS A 81 -20.36 37.50 26.54
C LYS A 81 -19.05 38.27 26.34
N ARG A 82 -18.43 38.65 27.46
CA ARG A 82 -16.99 38.76 27.52
C ARG A 82 -16.51 37.34 27.24
N VAL A 83 -16.19 37.05 25.99
CA VAL A 83 -15.24 35.98 25.72
C VAL A 83 -13.97 36.45 26.41
N ILE A 84 -13.77 36.02 27.66
CA ILE A 84 -12.50 36.17 28.34
C ILE A 84 -11.58 35.20 27.61
N VAL A 85 -11.09 35.64 26.45
CA VAL A 85 -9.98 34.99 25.77
C VAL A 85 -8.85 35.04 26.78
N LYS A 86 -8.43 33.88 27.30
CA LYS A 86 -7.29 33.83 28.21
C LYS A 86 -6.13 34.55 27.50
N PRO A 87 -5.26 35.31 28.19
CA PRO A 87 -4.14 35.99 27.55
C PRO A 87 -3.27 35.07 26.67
N SER A 88 -3.24 33.76 26.99
CA SER A 88 -2.60 32.70 26.21
C SER A 88 -3.29 32.33 24.89
N GLU A 89 -4.59 32.58 24.75
CA GLU A 89 -5.37 32.33 23.53
C GLU A 89 -5.37 33.53 22.58
N LYS A 90 -5.08 34.74 23.08
CA LYS A 90 -4.94 35.95 22.23
C LYS A 90 -3.80 35.87 21.21
N MET A 91 -2.85 34.94 21.38
CA MET A 91 -1.78 34.67 20.42
C MET A 91 -1.91 33.32 19.71
N ARG A 92 -3.06 32.62 19.81
CA ARG A 92 -3.32 31.47 18.93
C ARG A 92 -3.76 32.01 17.58
N PHE A 93 -2.95 31.77 16.56
CA PHE A 93 -3.38 31.93 15.18
C PHE A 93 -4.41 30.83 14.88
N ALA A 94 -5.69 31.22 14.82
CA ALA A 94 -6.73 30.39 14.24
C ALA A 94 -6.67 30.60 12.72
N PHE A 95 -6.40 29.52 11.99
CA PHE A 95 -6.35 29.55 10.52
C PHE A 95 -7.73 29.31 9.90
N ASP A 96 -8.63 28.70 10.66
CA ASP A 96 -10.02 28.45 10.26
C ASP A 96 -10.94 29.50 10.89
N TRP A 97 -11.97 29.88 10.15
CA TRP A 97 -13.07 30.69 10.67
C TRP A 97 -13.93 29.87 11.64
N ASP A 98 -14.42 30.51 12.70
CA ASP A 98 -15.34 29.84 13.62
C ASP A 98 -16.71 29.67 12.93
N ALA A 99 -17.34 28.51 13.04
CA ALA A 99 -18.69 28.29 12.51
C ALA A 99 -19.72 29.24 13.15
N ALA A 100 -19.43 29.77 14.34
CA ALA A 100 -20.23 30.81 14.98
C ALA A 100 -20.16 32.19 14.27
N GLU A 101 -19.21 32.39 13.35
CA GLU A 101 -19.09 33.59 12.52
C GLU A 101 -19.89 33.47 11.20
N ASP A 102 -20.56 32.33 10.95
CA ASP A 102 -21.45 32.14 9.81
C ASP A 102 -22.74 32.97 9.96
N THR A 103 -22.96 33.88 9.03
CA THR A 103 -24.09 34.82 9.01
C THR A 103 -25.32 34.26 8.30
N SER A 104 -25.20 33.14 7.58
CA SER A 104 -26.31 32.52 6.85
C SER A 104 -27.39 31.95 7.79
N LEU A 105 -27.03 31.67 9.05
CA LEU A 105 -27.90 31.14 10.10
C LEU A 105 -28.91 32.17 10.64
N ASP A 106 -28.68 33.47 10.42
CA ASP A 106 -29.56 34.53 10.91
C ASP A 106 -30.78 34.77 10.00
N ALA A 107 -30.75 34.25 8.76
CA ALA A 107 -31.83 34.36 7.78
C ALA A 107 -32.83 33.19 7.89
N ASN A 108 -33.49 33.06 9.05
CA ASN A 108 -34.35 31.92 9.42
C ASN A 108 -35.74 31.89 8.73
N ASN A 109 -35.85 32.33 7.47
CA ASN A 109 -37.05 32.15 6.66
C ASN A 109 -36.76 31.10 5.57
N PHE A 110 -37.71 30.20 5.33
CA PHE A 110 -37.67 29.19 4.25
C PHE A 110 -37.27 29.79 2.89
N LEU A 111 -37.69 31.04 2.63
CA LEU A 111 -37.36 31.81 1.42
C LEU A 111 -35.87 32.17 1.29
N TYR A 112 -35.15 32.36 2.40
CA TYR A 112 -33.73 32.74 2.41
C TYR A 112 -32.79 31.54 2.55
N GLN A 113 -33.25 30.44 3.14
CA GLN A 113 -32.50 29.18 3.21
C GLN A 113 -32.46 28.46 1.85
N SER A 114 -33.55 28.53 1.09
CA SER A 114 -33.63 28.02 -0.28
C SER A 114 -33.91 29.18 -1.25
N PRO A 115 -32.95 30.11 -1.43
CA PRO A 115 -33.15 31.23 -2.34
C PRO A 115 -33.40 30.66 -3.74
N CYS A 116 -34.44 31.15 -4.41
CA CYS A 116 -34.72 30.78 -5.79
C CYS A 116 -33.49 31.13 -6.63
N GLU A 117 -32.72 30.12 -7.01
CA GLU A 117 -31.48 30.34 -7.74
C GLU A 117 -31.81 30.93 -9.10
N ALA A 118 -31.34 32.16 -9.34
CA ALA A 118 -31.58 32.83 -10.61
C ALA A 118 -31.07 31.95 -11.76
N SER A 119 -31.95 31.64 -12.73
CA SER A 119 -31.55 31.05 -14.00
C SER A 119 -30.70 32.08 -14.75
N LEU A 120 -29.39 32.01 -14.55
CA LEU A 120 -28.44 32.97 -15.10
C LEU A 120 -28.59 33.04 -16.63
N LEU A 121 -28.77 34.26 -17.15
CA LEU A 121 -28.96 34.52 -18.58
C LEU A 121 -30.04 33.62 -19.23
N PHE A 122 -31.18 33.40 -18.56
CA PHE A 122 -32.27 32.55 -19.07
C PHE A 122 -31.83 31.13 -19.44
N GLY A 123 -30.96 30.52 -18.61
CA GLY A 123 -30.44 29.17 -18.81
C GLY A 123 -29.26 29.07 -19.79
N ARG A 124 -28.75 30.20 -20.28
CA ARG A 124 -27.53 30.27 -21.11
C ARG A 124 -26.26 30.58 -20.29
N GLY A 125 -26.43 31.04 -19.05
CA GLY A 125 -25.35 31.42 -18.15
C GLY A 125 -25.07 30.34 -17.11
N PHE A 126 -23.80 30.22 -16.72
CA PHE A 126 -23.33 29.33 -15.67
C PHE A 126 -22.62 30.14 -14.60
N ARG A 127 -22.73 29.71 -13.34
CA ARG A 127 -21.95 30.27 -12.22
C ARG A 127 -20.47 30.02 -12.47
N ALA A 128 -19.65 31.02 -12.17
CA ALA A 128 -18.20 30.92 -12.29
C ALA A 128 -17.63 29.93 -11.26
N GLY A 129 -16.54 29.25 -11.62
CA GLY A 129 -15.81 28.33 -10.72
C GLY A 129 -16.41 26.93 -10.55
N MET A 130 -17.68 26.72 -10.89
CA MET A 130 -18.32 25.40 -10.86
C MET A 130 -18.26 24.70 -12.23
N ASP A 131 -18.19 23.37 -12.23
CA ASP A 131 -18.19 22.60 -13.48
C ASP A 131 -19.49 22.88 -14.26
N ARG A 132 -19.33 23.35 -15.51
CA ARG A 132 -20.44 23.64 -16.42
C ARG A 132 -21.31 22.41 -16.66
N ARG A 133 -20.73 21.22 -16.67
CA ARG A 133 -21.45 19.96 -16.86
C ARG A 133 -22.38 19.67 -15.69
N GLU A 134 -21.87 19.78 -14.47
CA GLU A 134 -22.69 19.58 -13.26
C GLU A 134 -23.83 20.61 -13.21
N GLN A 135 -23.55 21.84 -13.59
CA GLN A 135 -24.57 22.88 -13.70
C GLN A 135 -25.61 22.58 -14.79
N LYS A 136 -25.21 22.12 -15.98
CA LYS A 136 -26.14 21.68 -17.04
C LYS A 136 -27.02 20.51 -16.57
N LYS A 137 -26.44 19.53 -15.88
CA LYS A 137 -27.19 18.39 -15.32
C LYS A 137 -28.16 18.83 -14.23
N LEU A 138 -27.74 19.70 -13.32
CA LEU A 138 -28.59 20.25 -12.27
C LEU A 138 -29.73 21.07 -12.86
N ALA A 139 -29.44 21.91 -13.86
CA ALA A 139 -30.44 22.70 -14.57
C ALA A 139 -31.47 21.81 -15.29
N ALA A 140 -31.02 20.77 -16.01
CA ALA A 140 -31.92 19.81 -16.66
C ALA A 140 -32.79 19.05 -15.65
N LYS A 141 -32.21 18.65 -14.50
CA LYS A 141 -32.96 18.04 -13.39
C LYS A 141 -33.99 19.01 -12.81
N ASN A 142 -33.63 20.26 -12.55
CA ASN A 142 -34.54 21.27 -11.99
C ASN A 142 -35.67 21.59 -12.97
N GLU A 143 -35.36 21.75 -14.26
CA GLU A 143 -36.36 21.96 -15.30
C GLU A 143 -37.32 20.77 -15.42
N SER A 144 -36.81 19.54 -15.34
CA SER A 144 -37.66 18.35 -15.32
C SER A 144 -38.58 18.30 -14.10
N LYS A 145 -38.07 18.59 -12.89
CA LYS A 145 -38.86 18.66 -11.67
C LYS A 145 -39.96 19.72 -11.74
N VAL A 146 -39.61 20.94 -12.15
CA VAL A 146 -40.57 22.04 -12.32
C VAL A 146 -41.65 21.66 -13.34
N ARG A 147 -41.27 21.04 -14.46
CA ARG A 147 -42.21 20.57 -15.48
C ARG A 147 -43.13 19.46 -14.94
N ASP A 148 -42.59 18.53 -14.16
CA ASP A 148 -43.36 17.44 -13.54
C ASP A 148 -44.33 17.97 -12.45
N GLU A 149 -43.96 19.02 -11.73
CA GLU A 149 -44.85 19.72 -10.79
C GLU A 149 -45.99 20.46 -11.50
N ILE A 150 -45.70 21.16 -12.60
CA ILE A 150 -46.71 21.82 -13.44
C ILE A 150 -47.68 20.76 -14.00
N ARG A 151 -47.16 19.61 -14.44
CA ARG A 151 -47.98 18.47 -14.90
C ARG A 151 -48.89 17.93 -13.80
N LYS A 152 -48.38 17.74 -12.58
CA LYS A 152 -49.19 17.29 -11.43
C LYS A 152 -50.31 18.26 -11.09
N LYS A 153 -50.04 19.57 -11.14
CA LYS A 153 -51.06 20.62 -10.92
C LYS A 153 -52.10 20.70 -12.04
N GLY A 154 -51.71 20.35 -13.28
CA GLY A 154 -52.58 20.41 -14.47
C GLY A 154 -53.29 19.12 -14.86
N GLY A 155 -52.96 17.97 -14.25
CA GLY A 155 -53.60 16.67 -14.56
C GLY A 155 -53.29 16.10 -15.96
N ILE A 156 -52.18 16.49 -16.58
CA ILE A 156 -51.84 16.14 -17.98
C ILE A 156 -50.92 14.91 -18.02
N VAL A 157 -51.26 13.91 -18.84
CA VAL A 157 -50.46 12.69 -19.07
C VAL A 157 -49.34 12.93 -20.09
N GLU A 158 -48.15 12.38 -19.84
CA GLU A 158 -46.96 12.59 -20.66
C GLU A 158 -47.10 12.01 -22.08
N LYS A 159 -46.88 12.85 -23.10
CA LYS A 159 -46.81 12.42 -24.50
C LYS A 159 -45.46 11.74 -24.79
N PRO A 160 -45.42 10.64 -25.56
CA PRO A 160 -44.18 9.88 -25.82
C PRO A 160 -43.12 10.67 -26.62
N GLU A 161 -43.51 11.67 -27.40
CA GLU A 161 -42.58 12.55 -28.12
C GLU A 161 -41.83 13.51 -27.18
N GLU A 162 -42.49 14.00 -26.13
CA GLU A 162 -41.86 14.87 -25.14
C GLU A 162 -40.86 14.11 -24.25
N ALA A 163 -41.18 12.86 -23.91
CA ALA A 163 -40.26 11.98 -23.19
C ALA A 163 -38.99 11.70 -24.01
N LYS A 164 -39.10 11.56 -25.35
CA LYS A 164 -37.95 11.44 -26.25
C LYS A 164 -37.12 12.73 -26.25
N ALA A 165 -37.75 13.90 -26.34
CA ALA A 165 -37.05 15.19 -26.28
C ALA A 165 -36.31 15.39 -24.95
N LYS A 166 -36.91 14.97 -23.82
CA LYS A 166 -36.28 14.99 -22.49
C LYS A 166 -35.02 14.11 -22.46
N ARG A 167 -35.10 12.88 -22.96
CA ARG A 167 -33.94 11.97 -23.06
C ARG A 167 -32.83 12.53 -23.94
N VAL A 168 -33.16 13.20 -25.04
CA VAL A 168 -32.17 13.87 -25.90
C VAL A 168 -31.48 15.01 -25.15
N LYS A 169 -32.24 15.81 -24.39
CA LYS A 169 -31.71 16.92 -23.58
C LYS A 169 -30.83 16.44 -22.42
N GLU A 170 -31.24 15.37 -21.73
CA GLU A 170 -30.42 14.70 -20.70
C GLU A 170 -29.12 14.16 -21.28
N LYS A 171 -29.18 13.47 -22.43
CA LYS A 171 -27.99 12.99 -23.14
C LYS A 171 -27.07 14.13 -23.60
N ALA A 172 -27.64 15.25 -24.05
CA ALA A 172 -26.88 16.44 -24.42
C ALA A 172 -26.24 17.15 -23.21
N ALA A 173 -26.88 17.10 -22.03
CA ALA A 173 -26.30 17.59 -20.78
C ALA A 173 -25.19 16.67 -20.25
N ASP A 174 -25.26 15.37 -20.55
CA ASP A 174 -24.25 14.38 -20.18
C ASP A 174 -23.04 14.35 -21.13
N SER A 175 -23.22 14.74 -22.40
CA SER A 175 -22.15 14.80 -23.40
C SER A 175 -21.19 15.97 -23.18
N TYR A 176 -19.89 15.69 -23.27
CA TYR A 176 -18.85 16.72 -23.31
C TYR A 176 -18.83 17.42 -24.68
N ASP A 177 -18.39 18.69 -24.71
CA ASP A 177 -17.98 19.33 -25.96
C ASP A 177 -16.80 18.50 -26.51
N GLY A 178 -17.05 17.80 -27.63
CA GLY A 178 -16.22 16.66 -28.07
C GLY A 178 -14.76 16.98 -28.41
N SER A 179 -14.38 18.26 -28.44
CA SER A 179 -13.02 18.74 -28.68
C SER A 179 -12.10 18.60 -27.46
N ASP A 180 -12.60 18.75 -26.22
CA ASP A 180 -11.76 18.71 -25.00
C ASP A 180 -11.37 17.28 -24.61
N MET A 181 -12.27 16.31 -24.81
CA MET A 181 -12.10 14.93 -24.29
C MET A 181 -11.08 14.07 -25.02
N ARG A 182 -10.77 14.35 -26.30
CA ARG A 182 -9.79 13.52 -27.04
C ARG A 182 -8.37 13.69 -26.52
N MET A 183 -8.03 14.82 -25.91
CA MET A 183 -6.70 15.06 -25.35
C MET A 183 -6.58 14.66 -23.87
N ASP A 184 -7.67 14.69 -23.09
CA ASP A 184 -7.65 14.52 -21.63
C ASP A 184 -8.08 13.14 -21.10
N CYS A 185 -8.17 12.11 -21.95
CA CYS A 185 -8.45 10.76 -21.46
C CYS A 185 -7.33 10.25 -20.53
N HIS A 186 -7.71 9.53 -19.46
CA HIS A 186 -6.77 8.83 -18.59
C HIS A 186 -5.98 7.77 -19.39
N TRP A 187 -4.70 7.56 -19.04
CA TRP A 187 -3.78 6.67 -19.77
C TRP A 187 -4.28 5.23 -19.90
N SER A 188 -5.12 4.77 -18.95
CA SER A 188 -5.69 3.42 -18.97
C SER A 188 -6.61 3.13 -20.16
N LYS A 189 -7.14 4.18 -20.82
CA LYS A 189 -7.98 4.05 -22.03
C LYS A 189 -7.21 4.37 -23.32
N LYS A 190 -5.98 4.86 -23.21
CA LYS A 190 -5.14 5.27 -24.34
C LYS A 190 -4.27 4.11 -24.83
N LYS A 191 -4.02 4.06 -26.13
CA LYS A 191 -3.00 3.16 -26.69
C LYS A 191 -1.59 3.68 -26.38
N LEU A 192 -0.58 2.82 -26.46
CA LEU A 192 0.81 3.19 -26.16
C LEU A 192 1.32 4.30 -27.10
N GLU A 193 0.95 4.24 -28.37
CA GLU A 193 1.30 5.21 -29.42
C GLU A 193 0.69 6.60 -29.19
N GLU A 194 -0.40 6.68 -28.43
CA GLU A 194 -1.15 7.91 -28.14
C GLU A 194 -0.71 8.56 -26.82
N MET A 195 0.25 7.94 -26.10
CA MET A 195 0.72 8.43 -24.80
C MET A 195 1.60 9.67 -24.96
N THR A 196 1.15 10.78 -24.37
CA THR A 196 1.93 12.02 -24.31
C THR A 196 2.84 12.06 -23.06
N GLU A 197 3.79 13.00 -23.00
CA GLU A 197 4.62 13.20 -21.80
C GLU A 197 3.78 13.54 -20.56
N ARG A 198 2.65 14.24 -20.75
CA ARG A 198 1.68 14.52 -19.68
C ARG A 198 1.06 13.22 -19.16
N ASP A 199 0.67 12.31 -20.05
CA ASP A 199 0.09 11.02 -19.66
C ASP A 199 1.12 10.17 -18.92
N TRP A 200 2.39 10.19 -19.32
CA TRP A 200 3.47 9.53 -18.58
C TRP A 200 3.77 10.18 -17.23
N ARG A 201 3.52 11.48 -17.07
CA ARG A 201 3.60 12.13 -15.76
C ARG A 201 2.44 11.67 -14.86
N ILE A 202 1.22 11.64 -15.37
CA ILE A 202 0.05 11.13 -14.63
C ILE A 202 0.24 9.65 -14.26
N PHE A 203 0.70 8.82 -15.19
CA PHE A 203 1.00 7.41 -14.93
C PHE A 203 2.01 7.24 -13.78
N ARG A 204 3.05 8.07 -13.75
CA ARG A 204 4.04 8.06 -12.67
C ARG A 204 3.45 8.53 -11.35
N GLU A 205 2.59 9.55 -11.35
CA GLU A 205 1.88 10.02 -10.17
C GLU A 205 0.92 8.95 -9.61
N ASP A 206 0.17 8.25 -10.47
CA ASP A 206 -0.79 7.22 -10.05
C ASP A 206 -0.13 6.00 -9.38
N PHE A 207 1.12 5.68 -9.78
CA PHE A 207 1.90 4.57 -9.23
C PHE A 207 2.99 5.02 -8.26
N ASP A 208 3.01 6.30 -7.88
CA ASP A 208 4.02 6.92 -7.02
C ASP A 208 5.47 6.65 -7.47
N ILE A 209 5.72 6.66 -8.78
CA ILE A 209 7.04 6.44 -9.37
C ILE A 209 7.74 7.78 -9.56
N SER A 210 8.89 7.96 -8.94
CA SER A 210 9.74 9.14 -9.17
C SER A 210 11.15 8.75 -9.59
N TYR A 211 11.73 9.56 -10.48
CA TYR A 211 13.11 9.45 -10.93
C TYR A 211 13.86 10.70 -10.48
N LYS A 212 15.05 10.58 -9.88
CA LYS A 212 15.85 11.76 -9.51
C LYS A 212 16.39 12.52 -10.73
N ARG A 213 16.60 11.83 -11.86
CA ARG A 213 17.14 12.41 -13.10
C ARG A 213 16.08 12.34 -14.21
N ASN A 214 16.05 13.35 -15.08
CA ASN A 214 15.20 13.36 -16.26
C ASN A 214 15.66 12.26 -17.22
N PHE A 215 14.81 11.25 -17.40
CA PHE A 215 15.12 10.09 -18.22
C PHE A 215 14.08 9.92 -19.33
N ARG A 216 14.55 9.57 -20.53
CA ARG A 216 13.71 9.43 -21.73
C ARG A 216 13.02 8.06 -21.86
N ILE A 217 13.37 7.10 -21.00
CA ILE A 217 12.73 5.79 -20.97
C ILE A 217 11.48 5.86 -20.10
N HIS A 218 10.36 5.50 -20.69
CA HIS A 218 9.08 5.45 -20.00
C HIS A 218 8.87 4.09 -19.33
N PRO A 219 8.15 4.05 -18.19
CA PRO A 219 7.77 2.80 -17.56
C PRO A 219 6.83 1.99 -18.46
N MET A 220 6.85 0.66 -18.33
CA MET A 220 5.90 -0.21 -19.05
C MET A 220 4.54 -0.23 -18.35
N ARG A 221 3.44 -0.24 -19.12
CA ARG A 221 2.07 -0.25 -18.55
C ARG A 221 1.51 -1.65 -18.35
N SER A 222 1.94 -2.60 -19.18
CA SER A 222 1.52 -4.00 -19.12
C SER A 222 2.65 -4.94 -19.53
N TRP A 223 2.54 -6.22 -19.18
CA TRP A 223 3.52 -7.24 -19.57
C TRP A 223 3.68 -7.38 -21.09
N ALA A 224 2.62 -7.16 -21.86
CA ALA A 224 2.66 -7.21 -23.32
C ALA A 224 3.55 -6.11 -23.93
N GLU A 225 3.69 -4.98 -23.23
CA GLU A 225 4.50 -3.83 -23.66
C GLU A 225 5.96 -3.92 -23.18
N SER A 226 6.32 -4.96 -22.42
CA SER A 226 7.61 -5.09 -21.72
C SER A 226 8.82 -5.40 -22.62
N LYS A 227 8.60 -5.71 -23.90
CA LYS A 227 9.62 -6.19 -24.86
C LYS A 227 10.38 -7.46 -24.41
N LEU A 228 9.83 -8.21 -23.45
CA LEU A 228 10.39 -9.50 -23.02
C LEU A 228 10.14 -10.61 -24.06
N SER A 229 10.95 -11.66 -24.03
CA SER A 229 10.78 -12.81 -24.92
C SER A 229 9.49 -13.57 -24.62
N SER A 230 8.94 -14.27 -25.61
CA SER A 230 7.73 -15.09 -25.44
C SER A 230 7.91 -16.21 -24.39
N ALA A 231 9.12 -16.74 -24.23
CA ALA A 231 9.45 -17.69 -23.17
C ALA A 231 9.30 -17.07 -21.78
N LEU A 232 9.82 -15.86 -21.58
CA LEU A 232 9.71 -15.12 -20.32
C LEU A 232 8.27 -14.70 -20.03
N LEU A 233 7.52 -14.20 -21.01
CA LEU A 233 6.11 -13.84 -20.84
C LEU A 233 5.27 -15.04 -20.40
N ARG A 234 5.50 -16.22 -20.98
CA ARG A 234 4.86 -17.48 -20.53
C ARG A 234 5.26 -17.86 -19.10
N ALA A 235 6.51 -17.61 -18.70
CA ALA A 235 6.97 -17.86 -17.34
C ALA A 235 6.27 -16.93 -16.34
N VAL A 236 6.17 -15.63 -16.65
CA VAL A 236 5.47 -14.60 -15.86
C VAL A 236 4.00 -14.95 -15.68
N GLU A 237 3.31 -15.33 -16.75
CA GLU A 237 1.89 -15.74 -16.69
C GLU A 237 1.70 -16.99 -15.81
N ARG A 238 2.56 -18.01 -15.97
CA ARG A 238 2.48 -19.24 -15.18
C ARG A 238 2.83 -19.03 -13.71
N ALA A 239 3.76 -18.13 -13.41
CA ALA A 239 4.09 -17.77 -12.04
C ALA A 239 2.97 -16.96 -11.36
N GLY A 240 1.96 -16.50 -12.11
CA GLY A 240 0.77 -15.85 -11.57
C GLY A 240 0.84 -14.32 -11.51
N TYR A 241 1.84 -13.71 -12.16
CA TYR A 241 2.00 -12.25 -12.22
C TYR A 241 1.00 -11.62 -13.21
N LYS A 242 -0.22 -11.31 -12.74
CA LYS A 242 -1.28 -10.72 -13.58
C LYS A 242 -0.93 -9.32 -14.10
N THR A 243 -0.42 -8.46 -13.24
CA THR A 243 -0.06 -7.07 -13.55
C THR A 243 1.32 -6.76 -12.97
N PRO A 244 2.16 -5.99 -13.67
CA PRO A 244 3.45 -5.58 -13.12
C PRO A 244 3.25 -4.69 -11.90
N SER A 245 4.16 -4.76 -10.93
CA SER A 245 4.20 -3.81 -9.81
C SER A 245 4.90 -2.51 -10.21
N PRO A 246 4.72 -1.39 -9.48
CA PRO A 246 5.33 -0.10 -9.83
C PRO A 246 6.85 -0.16 -10.03
N ILE A 247 7.56 -0.90 -9.16
CA ILE A 247 9.02 -1.08 -9.31
C ILE A 247 9.36 -1.89 -10.57
N GLN A 248 8.55 -2.89 -10.92
CA GLN A 248 8.74 -3.68 -12.14
C GLN A 248 8.47 -2.84 -13.39
N MET A 249 7.41 -2.02 -13.37
CA MET A 249 7.05 -1.11 -14.46
C MET A 249 8.19 -0.15 -14.79
N ALA A 250 8.86 0.38 -13.77
CA ALA A 250 9.94 1.34 -13.93
C ALA A 250 11.30 0.67 -14.19
N ALA A 251 11.67 -0.38 -13.46
CA ALA A 251 13.02 -0.94 -13.49
C ALA A 251 13.27 -1.89 -14.65
N ILE A 252 12.27 -2.65 -15.13
CA ILE A 252 12.46 -3.62 -16.21
C ILE A 252 12.89 -2.93 -17.52
N PRO A 253 12.20 -1.87 -18.00
CA PRO A 253 12.63 -1.18 -19.21
C PRO A 253 14.04 -0.60 -19.11
N LEU A 254 14.41 -0.03 -17.95
CA LEU A 254 15.75 0.49 -17.69
C LEU A 254 16.81 -0.62 -17.71
N GLY A 255 16.47 -1.79 -17.16
CA GLY A 255 17.38 -2.92 -17.11
C GLY A 255 17.62 -3.59 -18.45
N LEU A 256 16.63 -3.58 -19.34
CA LEU A 256 16.75 -4.08 -20.71
C LEU A 256 17.71 -3.24 -21.57
N GLU A 257 17.83 -1.94 -21.26
CA GLU A 257 18.84 -1.03 -21.83
C GLU A 257 20.19 -1.09 -21.09
N GLN A 258 20.39 -2.11 -20.23
CA GLN A 258 21.63 -2.35 -19.47
C GLN A 258 22.08 -1.13 -18.65
N ARG A 259 21.15 -0.36 -18.08
CA ARG A 259 21.48 0.76 -17.17
C ARG A 259 21.68 0.27 -15.74
N ASP A 260 22.56 0.96 -15.00
CA ASP A 260 22.69 0.75 -13.57
C ASP A 260 21.46 1.34 -12.86
N ILE A 261 20.93 0.64 -11.85
CA ILE A 261 19.66 1.02 -11.20
C ILE A 261 19.81 1.02 -9.68
N ILE A 262 19.35 2.09 -9.05
CA ILE A 262 19.11 2.13 -7.61
C ILE A 262 17.60 2.12 -7.38
N GLY A 263 17.05 1.00 -6.93
CA GLY A 263 15.63 0.83 -6.66
C GLY A 263 15.31 1.07 -5.19
N LEU A 264 14.67 2.19 -4.88
CA LEU A 264 14.14 2.49 -3.55
C LEU A 264 12.70 2.01 -3.45
N ALA A 265 12.54 0.81 -2.89
CA ALA A 265 11.24 0.20 -2.70
C ALA A 265 11.24 -0.78 -1.51
N GLU A 266 10.10 -0.85 -0.83
CA GLU A 266 9.91 -1.73 0.33
C GLU A 266 9.96 -3.22 -0.06
N THR A 267 10.23 -4.08 0.92
CA THR A 267 10.17 -5.54 0.74
C THR A 267 8.77 -5.98 0.37
N GLY A 268 8.63 -6.88 -0.61
CA GLY A 268 7.32 -7.34 -1.09
C GLY A 268 6.71 -6.48 -2.21
N SER A 269 7.37 -5.40 -2.64
CA SER A 269 6.97 -4.60 -3.81
C SER A 269 7.22 -5.30 -5.16
N GLY A 270 7.74 -6.53 -5.18
CA GLY A 270 8.04 -7.28 -6.39
C GLY A 270 9.43 -7.02 -6.99
N LYS A 271 10.39 -6.56 -6.17
CA LYS A 271 11.78 -6.26 -6.56
C LYS A 271 12.48 -7.43 -7.26
N THR A 272 12.27 -8.65 -6.78
CA THR A 272 12.89 -9.87 -7.32
C THR A 272 12.65 -10.00 -8.82
N ALA A 273 11.40 -9.99 -9.27
CA ALA A 273 11.10 -10.07 -10.71
C ALA A 273 11.59 -8.84 -11.50
N ALA A 274 11.72 -7.67 -10.85
CA ALA A 274 12.17 -6.44 -11.49
C ALA A 274 13.64 -6.52 -11.96
N PHE A 275 14.51 -7.23 -11.23
CA PHE A 275 15.90 -7.48 -11.66
C PHE A 275 16.09 -8.86 -12.32
N VAL A 276 15.29 -9.87 -11.95
CA VAL A 276 15.42 -11.21 -12.55
C VAL A 276 15.01 -11.21 -14.02
N LEU A 277 13.95 -10.50 -14.42
CA LEU A 277 13.48 -10.55 -15.82
C LEU A 277 14.49 -9.92 -16.81
N PRO A 278 15.08 -8.74 -16.55
CA PRO A 278 16.17 -8.23 -17.36
C PRO A 278 17.42 -9.13 -17.31
N MET A 279 17.75 -9.69 -16.14
CA MET A 279 18.89 -10.62 -15.98
C MET A 279 18.74 -11.87 -16.87
N LEU A 280 17.57 -12.51 -16.84
CA LEU A 280 17.30 -13.68 -17.69
C LEU A 280 17.32 -13.32 -19.17
N THR A 281 16.83 -12.13 -19.54
CA THR A 281 16.90 -11.63 -20.93
C THR A 281 18.35 -11.41 -21.37
N TYR A 282 19.20 -10.89 -20.48
CA TYR A 282 20.63 -10.72 -20.71
C TYR A 282 21.33 -12.07 -20.90
N ILE A 283 21.17 -13.00 -19.97
CA ILE A 283 21.81 -14.34 -20.02
C ILE A 283 21.34 -15.14 -21.24
N SER A 284 20.08 -15.02 -21.63
CA SER A 284 19.55 -15.72 -22.82
C SER A 284 20.21 -15.28 -24.14
N ARG A 285 20.96 -14.17 -24.15
CA ARG A 285 21.73 -13.71 -25.32
C ARG A 285 23.18 -14.18 -25.31
N LEU A 286 23.64 -14.75 -24.20
CA LEU A 286 25.00 -15.24 -24.01
C LEU A 286 25.14 -16.70 -24.47
N PRO A 287 26.36 -17.16 -24.81
CA PRO A 287 26.59 -18.55 -25.13
C PRO A 287 26.22 -19.46 -23.93
N PRO A 288 25.67 -20.66 -24.18
CA PRO A 288 25.36 -21.61 -23.13
C PRO A 288 26.64 -22.09 -22.44
N MET A 289 26.51 -22.50 -21.19
CA MET A 289 27.63 -22.81 -20.31
C MET A 289 28.40 -24.06 -20.77
N SER A 290 29.56 -23.86 -21.42
CA SER A 290 30.49 -24.90 -21.90
C SER A 290 31.56 -25.24 -20.85
N GLU A 291 32.29 -26.36 -21.00
CA GLU A 291 33.39 -26.72 -20.08
C GLU A 291 34.47 -25.63 -19.97
N GLU A 292 34.70 -24.87 -21.03
CA GLU A 292 35.66 -23.74 -21.03
C GLU A 292 35.12 -22.58 -20.20
N ASN A 293 33.87 -22.17 -20.44
CA ASN A 293 33.27 -21.03 -19.73
C ASN A 293 32.95 -21.38 -18.27
N LYS A 294 32.72 -22.65 -17.93
CA LYS A 294 32.47 -23.08 -16.54
C LYS A 294 33.57 -22.65 -15.58
N ALA A 295 34.82 -22.65 -16.02
CA ALA A 295 35.96 -22.25 -15.21
C ALA A 295 35.99 -20.73 -14.92
N GLU A 296 35.28 -19.91 -15.70
CA GLU A 296 35.27 -18.45 -15.57
C GLU A 296 34.21 -17.90 -14.60
N GLY A 297 33.37 -18.79 -14.04
CA GLY A 297 32.37 -18.47 -13.02
C GLY A 297 30.98 -18.13 -13.59
N PRO A 298 30.05 -17.57 -12.79
CA PRO A 298 28.70 -17.25 -13.25
C PRO A 298 28.62 -15.96 -14.08
N TYR A 299 27.58 -15.86 -14.92
CA TYR A 299 27.26 -14.63 -15.65
C TYR A 299 26.66 -13.54 -14.77
N ALA A 300 25.90 -13.96 -13.74
CA ALA A 300 25.24 -13.05 -12.82
C ALA A 300 25.40 -13.49 -11.35
N VAL A 301 25.54 -12.49 -10.47
CA VAL A 301 25.56 -12.69 -9.02
C VAL A 301 24.48 -11.84 -8.36
N VAL A 302 23.67 -12.47 -7.52
CA VAL A 302 22.69 -11.80 -6.65
C VAL A 302 23.12 -11.95 -5.20
N LEU A 303 23.40 -10.83 -4.54
CA LEU A 303 23.72 -10.79 -3.11
C LEU A 303 22.46 -10.47 -2.31
N ALA A 304 22.21 -11.30 -1.30
CA ALA A 304 21.16 -11.07 -0.31
C ALA A 304 21.73 -11.11 1.13
N PRO A 305 21.24 -10.26 2.05
CA PRO A 305 21.74 -10.18 3.43
C PRO A 305 21.48 -11.44 4.27
N ALA A 306 20.53 -12.28 3.88
CA ALA A 306 20.07 -13.41 4.66
C ALA A 306 19.87 -14.64 3.79
N ARG A 307 20.02 -15.81 4.41
CA ARG A 307 19.95 -17.12 3.74
C ARG A 307 18.55 -17.37 3.20
N GLU A 308 17.55 -17.00 3.97
CA GLU A 308 16.15 -17.22 3.67
C GLU A 308 15.67 -16.30 2.55
N LEU A 309 16.21 -15.08 2.48
CA LEU A 309 15.97 -14.19 1.36
C LEU A 309 16.67 -14.70 0.09
N ALA A 310 17.90 -15.20 0.19
CA ALA A 310 18.59 -15.83 -0.93
C ALA A 310 17.81 -17.05 -1.49
N GLN A 311 17.26 -17.90 -0.62
CA GLN A 311 16.41 -19.02 -1.03
C GLN A 311 15.11 -18.57 -1.70
N GLN A 312 14.45 -17.52 -1.18
CA GLN A 312 13.27 -16.95 -1.84
C GLN A 312 13.59 -16.42 -3.23
N ILE A 313 14.73 -15.75 -3.39
CA ILE A 313 15.20 -15.27 -4.70
C ILE A 313 15.50 -16.46 -5.61
N GLU A 314 16.12 -17.53 -5.09
CA GLU A 314 16.39 -18.76 -5.85
C GLU A 314 15.12 -19.41 -6.36
N ASP A 315 14.15 -19.68 -5.47
CA ASP A 315 12.87 -20.28 -5.83
C ASP A 315 12.14 -19.44 -6.88
N GLU A 316 12.15 -18.11 -6.74
CA GLU A 316 11.50 -17.22 -7.69
C GLU A 316 12.24 -17.13 -9.03
N THR A 317 13.57 -17.15 -9.00
CA THR A 317 14.39 -17.15 -10.21
C THR A 317 14.19 -18.44 -10.99
N VAL A 318 14.15 -19.60 -10.30
CA VAL A 318 13.88 -20.91 -10.93
C VAL A 318 12.49 -20.96 -11.55
N LYS A 319 11.46 -20.39 -10.89
CA LYS A 319 10.11 -20.29 -11.48
C LYS A 319 10.10 -19.47 -12.76
N LEU A 320 10.76 -18.31 -12.76
CA LEU A 320 10.82 -17.41 -13.92
C LEU A 320 11.72 -17.94 -15.04
N ALA A 321 12.76 -18.72 -14.70
CA ALA A 321 13.66 -19.37 -15.64
C ALA A 321 13.11 -20.68 -16.22
N ARG A 322 11.92 -21.15 -15.82
CA ARG A 322 11.38 -22.48 -16.16
C ARG A 322 11.37 -22.85 -17.65
N TYR A 323 11.25 -21.87 -18.55
CA TYR A 323 11.25 -22.08 -20.00
C TYR A 323 12.58 -21.71 -20.67
N LEU A 324 13.63 -21.52 -19.88
CA LEU A 324 14.98 -21.20 -20.29
C LEU A 324 15.91 -22.30 -19.78
N ASP A 325 16.96 -22.61 -20.54
CA ASP A 325 18.00 -23.55 -20.12
C ASP A 325 19.07 -22.81 -19.32
N ILE A 326 18.69 -22.34 -18.14
CA ILE A 326 19.55 -21.52 -17.26
C ILE A 326 19.66 -22.20 -15.90
N LYS A 327 20.88 -22.44 -15.45
CA LYS A 327 21.19 -23.09 -14.18
C LYS A 327 21.39 -22.04 -13.08
N VAL A 328 20.55 -22.12 -12.06
CA VAL A 328 20.58 -21.28 -10.86
C VAL A 328 21.14 -22.09 -9.69
N VAL A 329 22.10 -21.53 -8.95
CA VAL A 329 22.67 -22.17 -7.75
C VAL A 329 22.72 -21.16 -6.61
N SER A 330 22.34 -21.57 -5.40
CA SER A 330 22.52 -20.76 -4.20
C SER A 330 23.68 -21.21 -3.30
N ILE A 331 24.44 -20.24 -2.77
CA ILE A 331 25.47 -20.46 -1.75
C ILE A 331 25.13 -19.62 -0.51
N VAL A 332 24.60 -20.33 0.49
CA VAL A 332 24.16 -19.76 1.77
C VAL A 332 24.81 -20.51 2.92
N GLY A 333 25.07 -19.86 4.04
CA GLY A 333 25.63 -20.58 5.20
C GLY A 333 24.67 -21.65 5.76
N GLY A 334 25.16 -22.52 6.65
CA GLY A 334 24.34 -23.54 7.33
C GLY A 334 24.16 -24.85 6.56
N ARG A 335 24.72 -24.94 5.35
CA ARG A 335 24.95 -26.20 4.64
C ARG A 335 26.45 -26.44 4.49
N SER A 336 26.85 -27.65 4.11
CA SER A 336 28.25 -27.98 3.85
C SER A 336 28.81 -27.06 2.75
N ILE A 337 30.01 -26.54 2.96
CA ILE A 337 30.71 -25.73 1.94
C ILE A 337 31.18 -26.58 0.77
N GLU A 338 31.50 -27.84 1.03
CA GLU A 338 32.04 -28.75 0.03
C GLU A 338 30.95 -29.12 -0.98
N GLU A 339 29.73 -29.41 -0.51
CA GLU A 339 28.58 -29.70 -1.36
C GLU A 339 28.19 -28.48 -2.21
N GLN A 340 28.14 -27.29 -1.59
CA GLN A 340 27.86 -26.06 -2.32
C GLN A 340 28.95 -25.71 -3.33
N GLY A 341 30.22 -25.85 -2.93
CA GLY A 341 31.37 -25.63 -3.80
C GLY A 341 31.38 -26.58 -5.00
N PHE A 342 31.00 -27.85 -4.78
CA PHE A 342 30.83 -28.82 -5.85
C PHE A 342 29.70 -28.42 -6.81
N ASN A 343 28.53 -28.03 -6.31
CA ASN A 343 27.42 -27.62 -7.16
C ASN A 343 27.75 -26.41 -8.05
N VAL A 344 28.57 -25.50 -7.53
CA VAL A 344 29.05 -24.31 -8.26
C VAL A 344 30.11 -24.68 -9.28
N SER A 345 31.05 -25.58 -8.93
CA SER A 345 32.10 -26.04 -9.85
C SER A 345 31.57 -26.86 -11.03
N GLN A 346 30.38 -27.47 -10.89
CA GLN A 346 29.65 -28.10 -12.00
C GLN A 346 29.10 -27.09 -13.04
N GLY A 347 29.39 -25.80 -12.89
CA GLY A 347 28.90 -24.72 -13.75
C GLY A 347 27.58 -24.14 -13.25
N CYS A 348 27.44 -22.82 -13.33
CA CYS A 348 26.29 -22.07 -12.85
C CYS A 348 26.15 -20.77 -13.66
N ASP A 349 24.97 -20.47 -14.20
CA ASP A 349 24.73 -19.21 -14.91
C ASP A 349 24.43 -18.06 -13.94
N ILE A 350 23.59 -18.34 -12.93
CA ILE A 350 23.14 -17.38 -11.93
C ILE A 350 23.48 -17.87 -10.53
N LEU A 351 24.35 -17.13 -9.85
CA LEU A 351 24.76 -17.42 -8.49
C LEU A 351 24.04 -16.51 -7.49
N ILE A 352 23.28 -17.09 -6.56
CA ILE A 352 22.59 -16.35 -5.50
C ILE A 352 23.30 -16.62 -4.17
N ALA A 353 23.80 -15.60 -3.49
CA ALA A 353 24.65 -15.84 -2.32
C ALA A 353 24.49 -14.82 -1.20
N THR A 354 24.83 -15.25 0.01
CA THR A 354 25.06 -14.33 1.14
C THR A 354 26.51 -13.83 1.11
N PRO A 355 26.79 -12.52 1.34
CA PRO A 355 28.12 -11.93 1.17
C PRO A 355 29.26 -12.70 1.85
N GLY A 356 29.09 -13.01 3.15
CA GLY A 356 30.10 -13.74 3.92
C GLY A 356 30.36 -15.15 3.39
N ARG A 357 29.36 -15.81 2.80
CA ARG A 357 29.54 -17.16 2.25
C ARG A 357 30.19 -17.13 0.87
N LEU A 358 29.85 -16.14 0.05
CA LEU A 358 30.45 -15.98 -1.27
C LEU A 358 31.95 -15.70 -1.16
N ILE A 359 32.35 -14.86 -0.22
CA ILE A 359 33.78 -14.55 -0.04
C ILE A 359 34.58 -15.78 0.40
N ASP A 360 34.05 -16.60 1.31
CA ASP A 360 34.69 -17.88 1.68
C ASP A 360 34.92 -18.77 0.44
N CYS A 361 33.95 -18.80 -0.49
CA CYS A 361 34.06 -19.57 -1.73
C CYS A 361 35.06 -18.97 -2.72
N LEU A 362 35.19 -17.65 -2.77
CA LEU A 362 36.18 -16.94 -3.61
C LEU A 362 37.61 -17.09 -3.08
N GLU A 363 37.79 -17.01 -1.76
CA GLU A 363 39.07 -17.19 -1.08
C GLU A 363 39.58 -18.63 -1.23
N ARG A 364 38.70 -19.62 -1.09
CA ARG A 364 39.01 -21.04 -1.30
C ARG A 364 39.07 -21.46 -2.77
N ARG A 365 38.83 -20.53 -3.70
CA ARG A 365 38.83 -20.78 -5.15
C ARG A 365 37.84 -21.87 -5.61
N TYR A 366 36.72 -22.03 -4.91
CA TYR A 366 35.62 -22.87 -5.39
C TYR A 366 34.89 -22.23 -6.58
N THR A 367 34.94 -20.90 -6.69
CA THR A 367 34.40 -20.13 -7.81
C THR A 367 35.27 -18.90 -8.07
N VAL A 368 35.17 -18.36 -9.28
CA VAL A 368 35.71 -17.05 -9.68
C VAL A 368 34.58 -16.20 -10.26
N LEU A 369 34.82 -14.91 -10.53
CA LEU A 369 33.81 -13.97 -11.06
C LEU A 369 34.31 -13.24 -12.32
N ASN A 370 35.10 -13.92 -13.16
CA ASN A 370 35.78 -13.30 -14.29
C ASN A 370 34.80 -12.86 -15.39
N GLN A 371 33.78 -13.66 -15.69
CA GLN A 371 32.75 -13.35 -16.68
C GLN A 371 31.46 -12.74 -16.09
N CYS A 372 31.45 -12.40 -14.80
CA CYS A 372 30.28 -11.85 -14.12
C CYS A 372 30.10 -10.37 -14.47
N ASN A 373 29.13 -10.08 -15.34
CA ASN A 373 28.80 -8.73 -15.78
C ASN A 373 27.43 -8.25 -15.28
N TYR A 374 26.72 -9.04 -14.47
CA TYR A 374 25.44 -8.65 -13.91
C TYR A 374 25.44 -8.84 -12.40
N VAL A 375 25.30 -7.74 -11.65
CA VAL A 375 25.43 -7.74 -10.19
C VAL A 375 24.18 -7.13 -9.57
N VAL A 376 23.60 -7.83 -8.59
CA VAL A 376 22.45 -7.35 -7.83
C VAL A 376 22.78 -7.34 -6.34
N LEU A 377 22.51 -6.21 -5.68
CA LEU A 377 22.55 -6.05 -4.24
C LEU A 377 21.11 -5.86 -3.73
N ASP A 378 20.46 -6.91 -3.25
CA ASP A 378 19.10 -6.81 -2.68
C ASP A 378 19.14 -6.57 -1.17
N GLU A 379 18.27 -5.71 -0.68
CA GLU A 379 18.28 -5.19 0.71
C GLU A 379 19.68 -4.69 1.14
N ALA A 380 20.25 -3.77 0.36
CA ALA A 380 21.60 -3.24 0.59
C ALA A 380 21.75 -2.52 1.94
N ASP A 381 20.75 -1.75 2.36
CA ASP A 381 20.68 -1.17 3.71
C ASP A 381 20.85 -2.21 4.80
N ARG A 382 20.18 -3.34 4.64
CA ARG A 382 20.26 -4.43 5.59
C ARG A 382 21.63 -5.13 5.60
N MET A 383 22.28 -5.25 4.44
CA MET A 383 23.65 -5.77 4.39
C MET A 383 24.60 -4.91 5.22
N ILE A 384 24.48 -3.58 5.12
CA ILE A 384 25.26 -2.64 5.93
C ILE A 384 24.91 -2.75 7.42
N ASP A 385 23.63 -2.82 7.77
CA ASP A 385 23.14 -2.97 9.15
C ASP A 385 23.69 -4.23 9.85
N LEU A 386 23.86 -5.33 9.10
CA LEU A 386 24.43 -6.58 9.58
C LEU A 386 25.97 -6.57 9.64
N GLY A 387 26.60 -5.47 9.21
CA GLY A 387 28.06 -5.34 9.17
C GLY A 387 28.71 -6.05 7.99
N PHE A 388 27.98 -6.32 6.90
CA PHE A 388 28.51 -6.98 5.70
C PHE A 388 29.21 -6.01 4.72
N ASP A 389 29.42 -4.75 5.09
CA ASP A 389 29.99 -3.72 4.21
C ASP A 389 31.34 -4.15 3.61
N MET A 390 32.25 -4.66 4.44
CA MET A 390 33.57 -5.11 3.96
C MET A 390 33.47 -6.31 3.02
N GLN A 391 32.60 -7.27 3.31
CA GLN A 391 32.40 -8.48 2.52
C GLN A 391 31.77 -8.15 1.17
N VAL A 392 30.77 -7.25 1.14
CA VAL A 392 30.17 -6.77 -0.12
C VAL A 392 31.22 -6.08 -0.97
N LYS A 393 31.99 -5.14 -0.40
CA LYS A 393 33.09 -4.46 -1.11
C LYS A 393 34.10 -5.46 -1.69
N ALA A 394 34.52 -6.44 -0.91
CA ALA A 394 35.48 -7.44 -1.35
C ALA A 394 34.93 -8.34 -2.48
N VAL A 395 33.65 -8.72 -2.45
CA VAL A 395 33.01 -9.41 -3.59
C VAL A 395 33.01 -8.52 -4.84
N LEU A 396 32.67 -7.24 -4.69
CA LEU A 396 32.62 -6.31 -5.81
C LEU A 396 34.01 -5.99 -6.40
N ASP A 397 35.04 -5.97 -5.55
CA ASP A 397 36.44 -5.78 -5.93
C ASP A 397 37.06 -7.06 -6.55
N ALA A 398 36.48 -8.24 -6.28
CA ALA A 398 36.90 -9.50 -6.92
C ALA A 398 36.43 -9.64 -8.39
N MET A 399 35.51 -8.78 -8.83
CA MET A 399 35.05 -8.73 -10.23
C MET A 399 36.00 -7.87 -11.08
N SER A 400 36.10 -8.17 -12.38
CA SER A 400 37.02 -7.43 -13.25
C SER A 400 36.62 -5.96 -13.40
N SER A 401 37.47 -5.07 -12.92
CA SER A 401 37.31 -3.61 -13.06
C SER A 401 37.33 -3.15 -14.53
N SER A 402 37.90 -3.96 -15.44
CA SER A 402 37.95 -3.63 -16.88
C SER A 402 36.58 -3.57 -17.53
N ASN A 403 35.56 -4.18 -16.92
CA ASN A 403 34.21 -4.28 -17.49
C ASN A 403 33.27 -3.20 -16.95
N LEU A 404 33.75 -2.30 -16.09
CA LEU A 404 32.96 -1.14 -15.66
C LEU A 404 32.69 -0.20 -16.83
N LYS A 405 31.52 0.45 -16.81
CA LYS A 405 31.20 1.51 -17.76
C LYS A 405 32.12 2.71 -17.54
N PRO A 406 32.40 3.52 -18.57
CA PRO A 406 33.09 4.78 -18.42
C PRO A 406 32.41 5.70 -17.39
N GLU A 407 33.19 6.57 -16.75
CA GLU A 407 32.65 7.58 -15.83
C GLU A 407 32.00 8.75 -16.56
N ASN A 408 32.49 9.07 -17.77
CA ASN A 408 31.96 10.15 -18.59
C ASN A 408 30.72 9.68 -19.37
N GLU A 409 29.60 10.38 -19.23
CA GLU A 409 28.36 10.09 -19.96
C GLU A 409 28.48 10.32 -21.48
N ASP A 410 29.45 11.13 -21.91
CA ASP A 410 29.71 11.49 -23.31
C ASP A 410 30.62 10.48 -24.03
N GLU A 411 31.24 9.54 -23.32
CA GLU A 411 32.03 8.49 -23.94
C GLU A 411 31.11 7.45 -24.59
N GLN A 412 31.24 7.30 -25.91
CA GLN A 412 30.49 6.27 -26.65
C GLN A 412 30.84 4.89 -26.09
N LEU A 413 29.82 4.18 -25.62
CA LEU A 413 29.96 2.79 -25.22
C LEU A 413 30.36 1.97 -26.45
N ASP A 414 31.39 1.15 -26.31
CA ASP A 414 31.80 0.24 -27.37
C ASP A 414 30.74 -0.86 -27.50
N ASP A 415 30.03 -0.90 -28.64
CA ASP A 415 28.98 -1.88 -28.94
C ASP A 415 29.48 -3.33 -28.85
N LYS A 416 30.78 -3.56 -29.00
CA LYS A 416 31.39 -4.91 -28.92
C LYS A 416 31.72 -5.32 -27.49
N LYS A 417 31.79 -4.39 -26.54
CA LYS A 417 32.20 -4.66 -25.17
C LYS A 417 30.98 -4.86 -24.27
N ILE A 418 30.98 -5.98 -23.56
CA ILE A 418 29.95 -6.25 -22.55
C ILE A 418 30.33 -5.50 -21.28
N TYR A 419 29.57 -4.46 -20.96
CA TYR A 419 29.75 -3.71 -19.72
C TYR A 419 28.97 -4.34 -18.58
N ARG A 420 29.54 -4.24 -17.38
CA ARG A 420 28.90 -4.65 -16.14
C ARG A 420 27.69 -3.74 -15.86
N THR A 421 26.59 -4.36 -15.49
CA THR A 421 25.39 -3.67 -15.01
C THR A 421 25.19 -3.99 -13.53
N THR A 422 25.05 -2.95 -12.71
CA THR A 422 24.87 -3.09 -11.26
C THR A 422 23.48 -2.61 -10.84
N TYR A 423 22.78 -3.42 -10.06
CA TYR A 423 21.48 -3.12 -9.47
C TYR A 423 21.62 -3.07 -7.96
N MET A 424 21.08 -2.04 -7.35
CA MET A 424 21.05 -1.90 -5.89
C MET A 424 19.63 -1.61 -5.44
N PHE A 425 19.05 -2.54 -4.67
CA PHE A 425 17.73 -2.38 -4.10
C PHE A 425 17.82 -2.16 -2.60
N SER A 426 17.16 -1.12 -2.12
CA SER A 426 17.19 -0.71 -0.72
C SER A 426 15.85 -0.08 -0.32
N ALA A 427 15.49 -0.11 0.96
CA ALA A 427 14.36 0.68 1.45
C ALA A 427 14.77 2.11 1.78
N THR A 428 16.05 2.32 2.12
CA THR A 428 16.60 3.60 2.57
C THR A 428 17.88 3.98 1.80
N MET A 429 18.18 5.29 1.74
CA MET A 429 19.46 5.82 1.23
C MET A 429 20.27 6.37 2.39
N SER A 430 20.95 5.48 3.11
CA SER A 430 21.92 5.89 4.12
C SER A 430 23.23 6.30 3.45
N HIS A 431 24.06 7.09 4.15
CA HIS A 431 25.34 7.55 3.62
C HIS A 431 26.26 6.40 3.18
N ALA A 432 26.22 5.26 3.90
CA ALA A 432 27.02 4.09 3.54
C ALA A 432 26.60 3.50 2.17
N ILE A 433 25.31 3.51 1.86
CA ILE A 433 24.76 3.02 0.59
C ILE A 433 25.11 3.99 -0.54
N GLU A 434 25.05 5.30 -0.29
CA GLU A 434 25.50 6.31 -1.25
C GLU A 434 26.98 6.13 -1.60
N GLN A 435 27.86 5.90 -0.61
CA GLN A 435 29.27 5.63 -0.84
C GLN A 435 29.49 4.34 -1.66
N LEU A 436 28.69 3.30 -1.38
CA LEU A 436 28.73 2.05 -2.15
C LEU A 436 28.32 2.28 -3.61
N ALA A 437 27.23 3.04 -3.84
CA ALA A 437 26.77 3.40 -5.17
C ALA A 437 27.81 4.21 -5.95
N LEU A 438 28.41 5.22 -5.31
CA LEU A 438 29.43 6.08 -5.93
C LEU A 438 30.66 5.28 -6.38
N LYS A 439 31.10 4.31 -5.58
CA LYS A 439 32.27 3.48 -5.93
C LYS A 439 31.96 2.51 -7.07
N TYR A 440 30.83 1.79 -7.01
CA TYR A 440 30.59 0.60 -7.84
C TYR A 440 29.57 0.74 -8.96
N MET A 441 28.84 1.84 -9.03
CA MET A 441 27.86 2.10 -10.08
C MET A 441 28.31 3.26 -10.96
N ARG A 442 27.78 3.33 -12.18
CA ARG A 442 28.11 4.38 -13.16
C ARG A 442 26.82 4.98 -13.72
N ASN A 443 26.62 6.28 -13.46
CA ASN A 443 25.40 7.02 -13.78
C ASN A 443 24.11 6.19 -13.49
N PRO A 444 23.90 5.75 -12.23
CA PRO A 444 22.75 4.92 -11.91
C PRO A 444 21.45 5.73 -11.98
N VAL A 445 20.39 5.08 -12.46
CA VAL A 445 19.04 5.64 -12.43
C VAL A 445 18.42 5.30 -11.07
N GLU A 446 18.15 6.34 -10.28
CA GLU A 446 17.43 6.19 -9.02
C GLU A 446 15.93 6.15 -9.28
N VAL A 447 15.32 5.00 -9.02
CA VAL A 447 13.90 4.73 -9.13
C VAL A 447 13.32 4.66 -7.72
N ILE A 448 12.42 5.58 -7.40
CA ILE A 448 11.81 5.68 -6.08
C ILE A 448 10.32 5.38 -6.20
N ILE A 449 9.85 4.39 -5.46
CA ILE A 449 8.44 4.02 -5.40
C ILE A 449 7.86 4.46 -4.06
N GLY A 450 6.80 5.26 -4.11
CA GLY A 450 6.24 5.89 -2.91
C GLY A 450 7.15 7.00 -2.38
N THR A 451 7.03 7.29 -1.08
CA THR A 451 7.98 8.17 -0.40
C THR A 451 9.08 7.32 0.24
N ALA A 452 10.32 7.49 -0.23
CA ALA A 452 11.49 6.81 0.34
C ALA A 452 11.55 6.96 1.89
N GLY A 453 11.69 5.84 2.59
CA GLY A 453 11.85 5.81 4.05
C GLY A 453 10.59 6.15 4.88
N LYS A 454 9.40 6.23 4.28
CA LYS A 454 8.15 6.35 5.03
C LYS A 454 7.38 5.02 4.99
N PRO A 455 6.99 4.46 6.16
CA PRO A 455 5.96 3.44 6.19
C PRO A 455 4.68 4.02 5.57
N THR A 456 3.99 3.23 4.78
CA THR A 456 2.79 3.62 4.04
C THR A 456 1.78 4.30 4.97
N ASP A 457 1.09 5.35 4.50
CA ASP A 457 -0.03 6.02 5.21
C ASP A 457 -1.14 5.03 5.64
N LEU A 458 -1.09 3.80 5.12
CA LEU A 458 -1.95 2.66 5.47
C LEU A 458 -1.74 2.14 6.89
N ILE A 459 -0.62 2.45 7.56
CA ILE A 459 -0.30 1.93 8.89
C ILE A 459 -0.73 2.96 9.95
N THR A 460 -1.74 2.62 10.74
CA THR A 460 -2.15 3.40 11.91
C THR A 460 -1.18 3.15 13.06
N GLN A 461 -0.44 4.18 13.45
CA GLN A 461 0.56 4.07 14.51
C GLN A 461 0.01 4.63 15.82
N LYS A 462 0.08 3.82 16.90
CA LYS A 462 -0.33 4.21 18.25
C LYS A 462 0.85 4.02 19.20
N VAL A 463 1.39 5.13 19.68
CA VAL A 463 2.47 5.12 20.68
C VAL A 463 1.89 5.37 22.06
N ILE A 464 2.28 4.55 23.03
CA ILE A 464 1.82 4.66 24.42
C ILE A 464 3.05 4.75 25.31
N MET A 465 3.17 5.87 26.01
CA MET A 465 4.18 6.04 27.05
C MET A 465 3.73 5.30 28.30
N MET A 466 4.60 4.45 28.84
CA MET A 466 4.30 3.65 30.04
C MET A 466 5.56 3.28 30.81
N LYS A 467 5.38 2.78 32.03
CA LYS A 467 6.49 2.21 32.82
C LYS A 467 6.76 0.76 32.40
N GLU A 468 7.99 0.30 32.60
CA GLU A 468 8.39 -1.07 32.25
C GLU A 468 7.49 -2.14 32.91
N SER A 469 7.08 -1.89 34.16
CA SER A 469 6.19 -2.78 34.92
C SER A 469 4.78 -2.91 34.35
N GLU A 470 4.35 -1.97 33.51
CA GLU A 470 2.99 -1.90 32.96
C GLU A 470 2.87 -2.58 31.59
N LYS A 471 4.01 -2.90 30.95
CA LYS A 471 4.04 -3.46 29.59
C LYS A 471 3.31 -4.80 29.48
N VAL A 472 3.53 -5.72 30.43
CA VAL A 472 2.92 -7.06 30.40
C VAL A 472 1.39 -6.99 30.48
N ASN A 473 0.86 -6.21 31.43
CA ASN A 473 -0.59 -6.05 31.59
C ASN A 473 -1.22 -5.35 30.39
N SER A 474 -0.52 -4.38 29.80
CA SER A 474 -0.98 -3.69 28.59
C SER A 474 -0.97 -4.62 27.39
N LEU A 475 0.05 -5.46 27.23
CA LEU A 475 0.14 -6.46 26.16
C LEU A 475 -1.05 -7.42 26.20
N LEU A 476 -1.38 -7.99 27.37
CA LEU A 476 -2.51 -8.91 27.53
C LEU A 476 -3.83 -8.27 27.10
N LYS A 477 -4.12 -7.06 27.59
CA LYS A 477 -5.32 -6.30 27.19
C LYS A 477 -5.43 -6.10 25.69
N PHE A 478 -4.30 -5.91 25.01
CA PHE A 478 -4.30 -5.76 23.55
C PHE A 478 -4.43 -7.08 22.83
N LEU A 479 -3.85 -8.17 23.33
CA LEU A 479 -4.04 -9.49 22.74
C LEU A 479 -5.51 -9.94 22.84
N ASP A 480 -6.19 -9.61 23.95
CA ASP A 480 -7.63 -9.87 24.13
C ASP A 480 -8.51 -9.07 23.16
N GLU A 481 -8.07 -7.87 22.74
CA GLU A 481 -8.78 -7.05 21.74
C GLU A 481 -8.74 -7.71 20.34
N PHE A 482 -7.78 -8.61 20.08
CA PHE A 482 -7.43 -9.10 18.74
C PHE A 482 -7.55 -10.62 18.59
N GLU A 483 -8.42 -11.27 19.36
CA GLU A 483 -8.50 -12.73 19.57
C GLU A 483 -8.43 -13.59 18.28
N GLU A 484 -8.91 -13.09 17.13
CA GLU A 484 -8.91 -13.79 15.84
C GLU A 484 -7.81 -13.39 14.83
N MET A 485 -7.00 -12.37 15.13
CA MET A 485 -6.01 -11.83 14.19
C MET A 485 -4.59 -12.31 14.49
N SER A 486 -3.78 -12.44 13.44
CA SER A 486 -2.34 -12.66 13.59
C SER A 486 -1.69 -11.42 14.19
N VAL A 487 -0.83 -11.61 15.19
CA VAL A 487 -0.11 -10.54 15.88
C VAL A 487 1.38 -10.86 15.95
N ILE A 488 2.25 -9.90 15.62
CA ILE A 488 3.69 -10.00 15.88
C ILE A 488 4.04 -9.10 17.06
N VAL A 489 4.72 -9.67 18.05
CA VAL A 489 5.25 -8.95 19.21
C VAL A 489 6.76 -8.86 19.10
N PHE A 490 7.30 -7.66 18.93
CA PHE A 490 8.73 -7.43 18.85
C PHE A 490 9.35 -7.08 20.19
N VAL A 491 10.45 -7.76 20.51
CA VAL A 491 11.28 -7.54 21.68
C VAL A 491 12.75 -7.38 21.29
N ASN A 492 13.53 -6.66 22.10
CA ASN A 492 14.93 -6.37 21.76
C ASN A 492 15.86 -7.56 22.08
N ASN A 493 15.58 -8.29 23.16
CA ASN A 493 16.48 -9.31 23.70
C ASN A 493 15.93 -10.73 23.52
N ARG A 494 16.82 -11.69 23.26
CA ARG A 494 16.48 -13.12 23.10
C ARG A 494 15.85 -13.72 24.36
N LYS A 495 16.43 -13.43 25.53
CA LYS A 495 15.90 -13.89 26.83
C LYS A 495 14.49 -13.36 27.09
N SER A 496 14.23 -12.10 26.72
CA SER A 496 12.90 -11.51 26.84
C SER A 496 11.89 -12.17 25.91
N ALA A 497 12.31 -12.59 24.71
CA ALA A 497 11.46 -13.33 23.77
C ALA A 497 11.00 -14.67 24.35
N ASP A 498 11.92 -15.45 24.92
CA ASP A 498 11.60 -16.73 25.54
C ASP A 498 10.75 -16.57 26.80
N PHE A 499 11.09 -15.59 27.65
CA PHE A 499 10.29 -15.28 28.85
C PHE A 499 8.85 -14.90 28.48
N LEU A 500 8.69 -13.96 27.54
CA LEU A 500 7.37 -13.48 27.12
C LEU A 500 6.58 -14.57 26.39
N GLY A 501 7.24 -15.37 25.55
CA GLY A 501 6.62 -16.52 24.88
C GLY A 501 6.05 -17.52 25.87
N ASN A 502 6.86 -17.95 26.85
CA ASN A 502 6.43 -18.88 27.90
C ASN A 502 5.33 -18.30 28.79
N PHE A 503 5.37 -16.99 29.06
CA PHE A 503 4.36 -16.30 29.85
C PHE A 503 3.00 -16.27 29.13
N LEU A 504 3.00 -15.94 27.83
CA LEU A 504 1.79 -15.93 27.02
C LEU A 504 1.22 -17.34 26.78
N GLU A 505 2.08 -18.34 26.60
CA GLU A 505 1.66 -19.74 26.48
C GLU A 505 0.94 -20.23 27.76
N LYS A 506 1.47 -19.87 28.94
CA LYS A 506 0.79 -20.12 30.23
C LYS A 506 -0.52 -19.35 30.39
N GLY A 507 -0.62 -18.19 29.73
CA GLY A 507 -1.84 -17.38 29.67
C GLY A 507 -2.92 -17.96 28.74
N GLY A 508 -2.65 -19.07 28.05
CA GLY A 508 -3.60 -19.71 27.13
C GLY A 508 -3.54 -19.23 25.69
N TYR A 509 -2.59 -18.36 25.33
CA TYR A 509 -2.44 -17.89 23.95
C TYR A 509 -1.62 -18.87 23.11
N SER A 510 -2.04 -19.07 21.86
CA SER A 510 -1.29 -19.86 20.88
C SER A 510 -0.08 -19.07 20.36
N VAL A 511 1.07 -19.24 21.01
CA VAL A 511 2.27 -18.42 20.79
C VAL A 511 3.42 -19.25 20.22
N THR A 512 4.24 -18.62 19.38
CA THR A 512 5.53 -19.17 18.97
C THR A 512 6.63 -18.11 19.09
N THR A 513 7.87 -18.55 19.37
CA THR A 513 9.02 -17.65 19.54
C THR A 513 10.02 -17.76 18.38
N LEU A 514 10.60 -16.63 18.00
CA LEU A 514 11.53 -16.52 16.88
C LEU A 514 12.69 -15.58 17.23
N HIS A 515 13.86 -16.16 17.48
CA HIS A 515 15.09 -15.42 17.77
C HIS A 515 16.31 -16.19 17.28
N GLY A 516 17.47 -15.52 17.14
CA GLY A 516 18.70 -16.12 16.61
C GLY A 516 19.36 -17.20 17.48
N GLY A 517 18.70 -17.66 18.55
CA GLY A 517 19.13 -18.82 19.35
C GLY A 517 18.40 -20.13 19.02
N LYS A 518 17.32 -20.07 18.23
CA LYS A 518 16.60 -21.26 17.74
C LYS A 518 17.37 -21.91 16.59
N SER A 519 17.29 -23.25 16.48
CA SER A 519 17.83 -23.92 15.28
C SER A 519 17.03 -23.53 14.03
N GLN A 520 17.62 -23.73 12.86
CA GLN A 520 16.97 -23.36 11.60
C GLN A 520 15.65 -24.11 11.38
N GLU A 521 15.64 -25.42 11.62
CA GLU A 521 14.43 -26.26 11.54
C GLU A 521 13.33 -25.76 12.49
N GLN A 522 13.70 -25.32 13.70
CA GLN A 522 12.75 -24.73 14.64
C GLN A 522 12.18 -23.41 14.11
N ARG A 523 13.01 -22.56 13.50
CA ARG A 523 12.56 -21.28 12.91
C ARG A 523 11.56 -21.52 11.77
N GLU A 524 11.85 -22.47 10.89
CA GLU A 524 10.97 -22.85 9.78
C GLU A 524 9.65 -23.46 10.28
N SER A 525 9.72 -24.37 11.24
CA SER A 525 8.53 -24.96 11.87
C SER A 525 7.66 -23.90 12.57
N SER A 526 8.27 -22.93 13.27
CA SER A 526 7.54 -21.84 13.94
C SER A 526 6.83 -20.94 12.91
N LEU A 527 7.51 -20.58 11.82
CA LEU A 527 6.91 -19.79 10.74
C LEU A 527 5.81 -20.55 10.00
N GLN A 528 6.01 -21.83 9.71
CA GLN A 528 5.01 -22.69 9.09
C GLN A 528 3.75 -22.76 9.98
N GLY A 529 3.93 -22.93 11.29
CA GLY A 529 2.85 -22.91 12.28
C GLY A 529 2.11 -21.57 12.30
N PHE A 530 2.83 -20.46 12.24
CA PHE A 530 2.23 -19.12 12.18
C PHE A 530 1.46 -18.89 10.87
N ARG A 531 2.02 -19.30 9.71
CA ARG A 531 1.37 -19.20 8.39
C ARG A 531 0.09 -20.03 8.31
N THR A 532 0.09 -21.22 8.91
CA THR A 532 -1.07 -22.13 8.96
C THR A 532 -2.08 -21.74 10.04
N ARG A 533 -1.86 -20.63 10.77
CA ARG A 533 -2.68 -20.17 11.91
C ARG A 533 -2.78 -21.20 13.04
N LYS A 534 -1.79 -22.09 13.17
CA LYS A 534 -1.61 -22.90 14.38
C LYS A 534 -1.21 -22.03 15.58
N TYR A 535 -0.45 -20.96 15.31
CA TYR A 535 -0.10 -19.94 16.29
C TYR A 535 -0.63 -18.58 15.84
N ASN A 536 -1.28 -17.85 16.75
CA ASN A 536 -1.84 -16.53 16.48
C ASN A 536 -0.86 -15.41 16.85
N VAL A 537 0.04 -15.67 17.80
CA VAL A 537 1.03 -14.69 18.29
C VAL A 537 2.44 -15.15 17.98
N LEU A 538 3.22 -14.29 17.31
CA LEU A 538 4.64 -14.51 17.04
C LEU A 538 5.48 -13.52 17.86
N VAL A 539 6.21 -14.02 18.86
CA VAL A 539 7.17 -13.20 19.63
C VAL A 539 8.53 -13.28 18.96
N ALA A 540 9.05 -12.15 18.47
CA ALA A 540 10.25 -12.12 17.66
C ALA A 540 11.27 -11.03 18.07
N THR A 541 12.55 -11.31 17.85
CA THR A 541 13.60 -10.28 17.89
C THR A 541 13.90 -9.75 16.48
N ASP A 542 14.48 -8.54 16.41
CA ASP A 542 14.85 -7.90 15.15
C ASP A 542 15.70 -8.78 14.23
N LEU A 543 16.67 -9.49 14.81
CA LEU A 543 17.61 -10.32 14.06
C LEU A 543 16.91 -11.48 13.36
N ALA A 544 15.82 -11.98 13.94
CA ALA A 544 15.11 -13.13 13.40
C ALA A 544 13.89 -12.73 12.56
N GLY A 545 13.23 -11.60 12.83
CA GLY A 545 12.12 -11.10 11.99
C GLY A 545 12.56 -10.53 10.64
N ARG A 546 13.84 -10.16 10.50
CA ARG A 546 14.39 -9.63 9.25
C ARG A 546 14.70 -10.79 8.28
N GLY A 547 14.26 -10.70 7.02
CA GLY A 547 14.58 -11.66 5.96
C GLY A 547 13.79 -12.95 5.94
N LEU A 548 12.98 -13.17 6.97
CA LEU A 548 11.90 -14.14 6.90
C LEU A 548 10.71 -13.45 6.22
N ASP A 549 10.16 -14.10 5.21
CA ASP A 549 8.88 -13.71 4.60
C ASP A 549 7.76 -14.09 5.58
N ILE A 550 7.55 -13.20 6.55
CA ILE A 550 6.46 -13.33 7.52
C ILE A 550 5.19 -12.92 6.78
N PRO A 551 4.12 -13.74 6.81
CA PRO A 551 2.85 -13.41 6.15
C PRO A 551 2.35 -12.06 6.61
N ASP A 552 1.62 -11.36 5.73
CA ASP A 552 0.99 -10.07 6.03
C ASP A 552 0.13 -10.16 7.30
N VAL A 553 0.53 -9.40 8.33
CA VAL A 553 -0.06 -9.46 9.68
C VAL A 553 -0.97 -8.26 9.90
N GLY A 554 -2.13 -8.45 10.53
CA GLY A 554 -3.05 -7.34 10.82
C GLY A 554 -2.51 -6.36 11.86
N HIS A 555 -1.77 -6.87 12.85
CA HIS A 555 -1.29 -6.09 13.99
C HIS A 555 0.18 -6.35 14.33
N VAL A 556 0.91 -5.25 14.56
CA VAL A 556 2.29 -5.28 15.06
C VAL A 556 2.33 -4.60 16.43
N ILE A 557 2.93 -5.25 17.41
CA ILE A 557 3.16 -4.72 18.75
C ILE A 557 4.66 -4.63 18.99
N ASN A 558 5.17 -3.42 19.13
CA ASN A 558 6.52 -3.17 19.61
C ASN A 558 6.48 -3.16 21.14
N TYR A 559 6.75 -4.31 21.76
CA TYR A 559 6.83 -4.43 23.23
C TYR A 559 8.04 -3.67 23.77
N ASP A 560 9.17 -3.76 23.06
CA ASP A 560 10.33 -2.91 23.30
C ASP A 560 10.53 -1.99 22.10
N MET A 561 10.77 -0.70 22.33
CA MET A 561 11.16 0.23 21.27
C MET A 561 12.53 -0.16 20.70
N PRO A 562 12.71 -0.25 19.36
CA PRO A 562 14.02 -0.51 18.77
C PRO A 562 14.97 0.68 18.99
N ARG A 563 16.28 0.39 19.01
CA ARG A 563 17.33 1.40 19.27
C ARG A 563 17.55 2.39 18.13
N LYS A 564 17.11 2.08 16.91
CA LYS A 564 17.20 2.94 15.72
C LYS A 564 15.83 3.05 15.06
N ILE A 565 15.54 4.21 14.49
CA ILE A 565 14.25 4.49 13.83
C ILE A 565 14.04 3.67 12.55
N GLU A 566 15.10 3.36 11.80
CA GLU A 566 14.99 2.52 10.59
C GLU A 566 14.41 1.15 10.93
N MET A 567 14.77 0.63 12.10
CA MET A 567 14.30 -0.68 12.55
C MET A 567 12.86 -0.65 12.99
N TYR A 568 12.41 0.47 13.57
CA TYR A 568 11.01 0.70 13.83
C TYR A 568 10.20 0.64 12.53
N THR A 569 10.63 1.34 11.49
CA THR A 569 9.97 1.32 10.17
C THR A 569 9.88 -0.10 9.61
N HIS A 570 10.95 -0.90 9.72
CA HIS A 570 10.95 -2.30 9.29
C HIS A 570 10.01 -3.22 10.09
N ARG A 571 9.82 -2.95 11.39
CA ARG A 571 8.89 -3.71 12.24
C ARG A 571 7.45 -3.40 11.86
N ILE A 572 7.11 -2.12 11.73
CA ILE A 572 5.73 -1.72 11.40
C ILE A 572 5.37 -2.05 9.95
N GLY A 573 6.34 -2.08 9.02
CA GLY A 573 6.16 -2.59 7.65
C GLY A 573 5.93 -4.11 7.53
N ARG A 574 5.77 -4.82 8.65
CA ARG A 574 5.24 -6.21 8.68
C ARG A 574 3.71 -6.26 8.61
N THR A 575 3.06 -5.11 8.79
CA THR A 575 1.64 -4.92 8.54
C THR A 575 1.44 -3.93 7.39
N GLY A 576 0.23 -3.87 6.85
CA GLY A 576 -0.14 -2.90 5.82
C GLY A 576 0.43 -3.20 4.42
N ARG A 577 0.78 -4.46 4.12
CA ARG A 577 1.30 -4.84 2.80
C ARG A 577 0.16 -4.96 1.78
N ALA A 578 0.48 -4.73 0.51
CA ALA A 578 -0.44 -4.92 -0.61
C ALA A 578 -1.79 -4.16 -0.50
N GLY A 579 -1.79 -2.96 0.09
CA GLY A 579 -2.95 -2.07 0.14
C GLY A 579 -3.92 -2.32 1.31
N LYS A 580 -3.64 -3.27 2.21
CA LYS A 580 -4.41 -3.41 3.45
C LYS A 580 -4.00 -2.36 4.48
N THR A 581 -4.92 -1.98 5.35
CA THR A 581 -4.59 -1.15 6.51
C THR A 581 -4.04 -2.00 7.65
N GLY A 582 -3.05 -1.47 8.35
CA GLY A 582 -2.37 -2.14 9.46
C GLY A 582 -2.41 -1.30 10.72
N VAL A 583 -2.30 -1.94 11.90
CA VAL A 583 -2.14 -1.20 13.16
C VAL A 583 -0.82 -1.58 13.83
N ALA A 584 -0.01 -0.57 14.14
CA ALA A 584 1.22 -0.72 14.90
C ALA A 584 1.08 -0.04 16.27
N LYS A 585 1.08 -0.84 17.35
CA LYS A 585 1.09 -0.34 18.74
C LYS A 585 2.52 -0.40 19.27
N THR A 586 3.00 0.67 19.90
CA THR A 586 4.37 0.76 20.41
C THR A 586 4.39 1.21 21.85
N PHE A 587 5.06 0.43 22.70
CA PHE A 587 5.33 0.81 24.09
C PHE A 587 6.62 1.60 24.14
N LEU A 588 6.53 2.80 24.69
CA LEU A 588 7.65 3.72 24.80
C LEU A 588 7.93 4.00 26.27
N THR A 589 9.21 3.91 26.64
CA THR A 589 9.66 4.15 28.02
C THR A 589 10.59 5.34 28.09
N LEU A 590 10.81 5.87 29.30
CA LEU A 590 11.77 6.95 29.52
C LEU A 590 13.24 6.56 29.23
N GLN A 591 13.53 5.27 29.01
CA GLN A 591 14.88 4.80 28.65
C GLN A 591 15.17 4.95 27.15
N ASP A 592 14.14 5.09 26.31
CA ASP A 592 14.25 5.07 24.85
C ASP A 592 14.53 6.46 24.25
N THR A 593 15.20 7.35 24.99
CA THR A 593 15.38 8.77 24.63
C THR A 593 16.05 9.00 23.28
N VAL A 594 16.91 8.06 22.85
CA VAL A 594 17.68 8.14 21.60
C VAL A 594 16.77 8.21 20.37
N VAL A 595 15.58 7.63 20.40
CA VAL A 595 14.68 7.58 19.23
C VAL A 595 13.53 8.58 19.32
N PHE A 596 13.41 9.34 20.41
CA PHE A 596 12.26 10.23 20.65
C PHE A 596 12.06 11.29 19.57
N TYR A 597 13.14 11.95 19.16
CA TYR A 597 13.09 12.98 18.13
C TYR A 597 12.62 12.40 16.79
N ASP A 598 13.27 11.33 16.32
CA ASP A 598 12.96 10.73 15.02
C ASP A 598 11.56 10.10 14.99
N LEU A 599 11.16 9.44 16.10
CA LEU A 599 9.83 8.90 16.29
C LEU A 599 8.76 9.99 16.23
N LYS A 600 8.96 11.11 16.95
CA LYS A 600 8.05 12.26 16.92
C LYS A 600 7.90 12.81 15.49
N GLN A 601 9.01 13.02 14.79
CA GLN A 601 8.98 13.53 13.40
C GLN A 601 8.21 12.59 12.47
N MET A 602 8.39 11.27 12.63
CA MET A 602 7.69 10.28 11.84
C MET A 602 6.19 10.19 12.17
N LEU A 603 5.78 10.33 13.44
CA LEU A 603 4.36 10.40 13.83
C LEU A 603 3.68 11.63 13.25
N ILE A 604 4.34 12.80 13.31
CA ILE A 604 3.82 14.05 12.71
C ILE A 604 3.67 13.88 11.19
N LYS A 605 4.69 13.32 10.53
CA LYS A 605 4.66 13.08 9.07
C LYS A 605 3.56 12.12 8.64
N SER A 606 3.28 11.09 9.44
CA SER A 606 2.23 10.10 9.18
C SER A 606 0.85 10.51 9.71
N ARG A 607 0.68 11.77 10.16
CA ARG A 607 -0.56 12.29 10.76
C ARG A 607 -1.12 11.41 11.90
N SER A 608 -0.24 10.67 12.57
CA SER A 608 -0.58 9.80 13.68
C SER A 608 -0.59 10.59 15.00
N HIS A 609 -1.34 10.12 15.98
CA HIS A 609 -1.43 10.78 17.28
C HIS A 609 -0.06 10.77 17.99
N VAL A 610 0.46 11.96 18.29
CA VAL A 610 1.68 12.13 19.09
C VAL A 610 1.29 12.20 20.57
N PRO A 611 1.80 11.29 21.43
CA PRO A 611 1.54 11.38 22.86
C PRO A 611 2.02 12.73 23.42
N PRO A 612 1.18 13.46 24.20
CA PRO A 612 1.57 14.74 24.78
C PRO A 612 2.85 14.68 25.63
N GLU A 613 3.08 13.53 26.25
CA GLU A 613 4.28 13.25 27.04
C GLU A 613 5.55 13.21 26.18
N LEU A 614 5.49 12.57 25.01
CA LEU A 614 6.58 12.54 24.04
C LEU A 614 6.82 13.94 23.47
N ASP A 615 5.75 14.68 23.15
CA ASP A 615 5.86 16.02 22.57
C ASP A 615 6.53 17.03 23.52
N ARG A 616 6.27 16.92 24.82
CA ARG A 616 6.84 17.81 25.86
C ARG A 616 8.29 17.46 26.24
N HIS A 617 8.69 16.20 26.11
CA HIS A 617 9.99 15.70 26.56
C HIS A 617 11.17 16.42 25.88
N GLU A 618 12.26 16.67 26.59
CA GLU A 618 13.41 17.42 26.05
C GLU A 618 14.12 16.67 24.91
N ALA A 619 14.32 15.36 25.08
CA ALA A 619 14.95 14.49 24.07
C ALA A 619 14.17 14.39 22.74
N SER A 620 12.91 14.82 22.67
CA SER A 620 12.14 14.83 21.42
C SER A 620 12.27 16.15 20.64
N LYS A 621 12.93 17.17 21.22
CA LYS A 621 13.06 18.51 20.61
C LYS A 621 14.30 18.64 19.74
N PHE A 622 15.38 17.93 20.08
CA PHE A 622 16.67 18.02 19.40
C PHE A 622 17.07 16.66 18.85
N LYS A 623 17.85 16.66 17.78
CA LYS A 623 18.41 15.43 17.22
C LYS A 623 19.38 14.81 18.24
N PRO A 624 19.38 13.47 18.40
CA PRO A 624 20.35 12.79 19.25
C PRO A 624 21.78 13.18 18.83
N GLY A 625 22.60 13.61 19.79
CA GLY A 625 23.98 14.02 19.54
C GLY A 625 24.18 15.48 19.08
N THR A 626 23.11 16.27 18.90
CA THR A 626 23.25 17.73 18.73
C THR A 626 23.34 18.42 20.08
N ILE A 627 24.35 19.28 20.26
CA ILE A 627 24.48 20.14 21.44
C ILE A 627 23.39 21.22 21.29
N PRO A 628 22.44 21.34 22.24
CA PRO A 628 21.47 22.42 22.17
C PRO A 628 22.19 23.76 22.36
N ASP A 629 21.95 24.72 21.44
CA ASP A 629 22.55 26.08 21.47
C ASP A 629 22.24 26.86 22.77
N ARG A 630 21.31 26.37 23.61
CA ARG A 630 21.05 26.90 24.94
C ARG A 630 20.83 25.77 25.94
N PRO A 631 21.40 25.87 27.16
CA PRO A 631 21.13 24.91 28.22
C PRO A 631 19.65 24.92 28.60
N PRO A 632 19.08 23.77 29.02
CA PRO A 632 17.69 23.68 29.45
C PRO A 632 17.47 24.63 30.63
N ARG A 633 16.45 25.48 30.53
CA ARG A 633 16.02 26.32 31.65
C ARG A 633 15.30 25.41 32.65
N TYR A 634 16.01 25.00 33.70
CA TYR A 634 15.37 24.47 34.90
C TYR A 634 14.40 25.54 35.42
N LYS A 635 13.11 25.20 35.46
CA LYS A 635 12.08 25.98 36.14
C LYS A 635 11.83 25.42 37.52
#